data_AF-K9RNB2-F1
#
_entry.id   AF-K9RNB2-F1
#
_cell.length_a   1.000
_cell.length_b   1.000
_cell.length_c   1.000
_cell.angle_alpha   90.00
_cell.angle_beta   90.00
_cell.angle_gamma   90.00
#
_symmetry.space_group_name_H-M   'P 1'
#
loop_
_entity.id
_entity.type
_entity.pdbx_description
1 polymer ?
#
loop_
_entity_poly.entity_id
_entity_poly.type
_entity_poly.pdbx_seq_one_letter_code
_entity_poly.pdbx_strand_id
1 'polypeptide(L)'
;MKLNKLAGFGIASIVLFGSVGQLALNAQPAEALKARQSITVAAKSQSLIASGSFVTTEQDHPTNGTVKIVEKNGKRYLEFSKGFTTARGPKVRVVLHRKSTVPVNLQEKNYVTLANLQRFDGAQRYEIPANFDLDDFKSVAIWCEEFNVTFGFARLQGA
;
A
#
# COMPACT_ATOMS: atom_id res chain seq x y z
N MET A 1 -27.59 -27.83 -47.37
CA MET A 1 -26.91 -29.07 -47.82
C MET A 1 -25.71 -29.26 -46.90
N LYS A 2 -25.36 -30.42 -46.35
CA LYS A 2 -25.85 -31.79 -46.37
C LYS A 2 -25.19 -32.46 -45.15
N LEU A 3 -25.96 -33.31 -44.49
CA LEU A 3 -25.61 -34.20 -43.39
C LEU A 3 -24.77 -35.39 -43.92
N ASN A 4 -23.69 -35.77 -43.22
CA ASN A 4 -23.08 -37.11 -43.32
C ASN A 4 -22.93 -37.66 -41.88
N LYS A 5 -23.78 -38.58 -41.38
CA LYS A 5 -23.94 -40.03 -41.64
C LYS A 5 -22.82 -40.88 -40.98
N LEU A 6 -23.12 -41.58 -39.86
CA LEU A 6 -23.53 -43.02 -39.72
C LEU A 6 -22.30 -43.94 -39.54
N ALA A 7 -22.26 -45.06 -38.78
CA ALA A 7 -23.25 -45.96 -38.19
C ALA A 7 -22.59 -46.93 -37.16
N GLY A 8 -23.43 -47.71 -36.44
CA GLY A 8 -23.11 -49.05 -35.91
C GLY A 8 -23.53 -49.27 -34.44
N PHE A 9 -24.80 -49.52 -34.08
CA PHE A 9 -25.58 -50.78 -34.06
C PHE A 9 -25.02 -51.93 -33.20
N GLY A 10 -25.81 -52.37 -32.21
CA GLY A 10 -25.67 -53.68 -31.55
C GLY A 10 -26.38 -53.82 -30.19
N ILE A 11 -27.61 -54.31 -30.21
CA ILE A 11 -28.55 -54.57 -29.09
C ILE A 11 -28.33 -55.97 -28.50
N ALA A 12 -28.47 -56.14 -27.17
CA ALA A 12 -28.92 -57.41 -26.58
C ALA A 12 -29.49 -57.24 -25.14
N SER A 13 -30.81 -57.35 -25.07
CA SER A 13 -31.63 -58.14 -24.13
C SER A 13 -31.59 -57.97 -22.61
N ILE A 14 -32.80 -57.69 -22.13
CA ILE A 14 -33.43 -57.70 -20.80
C ILE A 14 -33.27 -59.03 -20.05
N VAL A 15 -33.08 -58.95 -18.71
CA VAL A 15 -33.69 -59.87 -17.74
C VAL A 15 -34.17 -59.08 -16.51
N LEU A 16 -35.48 -59.10 -16.27
CA LEU A 16 -36.16 -58.71 -15.02
C LEU A 16 -35.87 -59.74 -13.93
N PHE A 17 -35.82 -59.35 -12.65
CA PHE A 17 -36.54 -59.98 -11.52
C PHE A 17 -36.04 -59.44 -10.17
N GLY A 18 -36.99 -59.13 -9.29
CA GLY A 18 -36.85 -59.44 -7.86
C GLY A 18 -36.39 -58.32 -6.93
N SER A 19 -37.36 -57.60 -6.37
CA SER A 19 -37.22 -56.87 -5.10
C SER A 19 -37.14 -57.85 -3.93
N VAL A 20 -36.08 -57.79 -3.11
CA VAL A 20 -36.13 -58.06 -1.65
C VAL A 20 -34.99 -57.26 -1.00
N GLY A 21 -35.33 -56.45 0.00
CA GLY A 21 -34.47 -55.41 0.54
C GLY A 21 -33.33 -55.86 1.45
N GLN A 22 -32.52 -54.88 1.86
CA GLN A 22 -31.67 -55.01 3.04
C GLN A 22 -31.36 -53.63 3.67
N LEU A 23 -31.93 -53.48 4.87
CA LEU A 23 -31.34 -52.97 6.10
C LEU A 23 -30.58 -51.63 6.04
N ALA A 24 -31.26 -50.62 6.57
CA ALA A 24 -30.67 -49.37 6.99
C ALA A 24 -29.57 -49.59 8.05
N LEU A 25 -28.35 -49.15 7.74
CA LEU A 25 -27.35 -48.75 8.72
C LEU A 25 -27.00 -47.29 8.43
N ASN A 26 -27.78 -46.39 9.01
CA ASN A 26 -27.49 -44.97 9.01
C ASN A 26 -26.35 -44.72 10.02
N ALA A 27 -25.10 -44.91 9.60
CA ALA A 27 -23.95 -44.47 10.36
C ALA A 27 -23.84 -42.96 10.23
N GLN A 28 -24.39 -42.22 11.20
CA GLN A 28 -24.11 -40.79 11.35
C GLN A 28 -22.62 -40.61 11.68
N PRO A 29 -21.82 -39.91 10.85
CA PRO A 29 -20.63 -39.28 11.39
C PRO A 29 -21.11 -38.18 12.32
N ALA A 30 -20.74 -38.28 13.60
CA ALA A 30 -20.89 -37.19 14.54
C ALA A 30 -20.20 -35.96 13.93
N GLU A 31 -21.00 -34.97 13.52
CA GLU A 31 -20.51 -33.64 13.22
C GLU A 31 -19.94 -33.09 14.53
N ALA A 32 -18.63 -33.29 14.70
CA ALA A 32 -17.85 -32.49 15.60
C ALA A 32 -17.96 -31.05 15.09
N LEU A 33 -18.91 -30.30 15.64
CA LEU A 33 -19.00 -28.85 15.59
C LEU A 33 -17.70 -28.30 16.18
N LYS A 34 -16.66 -28.29 15.34
CA LYS A 34 -15.46 -27.51 15.55
C LYS A 34 -15.95 -26.07 15.43
N ALA A 35 -16.37 -25.51 16.55
CA ALA A 35 -16.68 -24.10 16.69
C ALA A 35 -15.44 -23.35 16.20
N ARG A 36 -15.47 -22.98 14.92
CA ARG A 36 -14.52 -22.08 14.30
C ARG A 36 -14.88 -20.73 14.90
N GLN A 37 -14.35 -20.47 16.09
CA GLN A 37 -14.28 -19.13 16.62
C GLN A 37 -13.45 -18.35 15.60
N SER A 38 -14.15 -17.71 14.67
CA SER A 38 -13.60 -16.67 13.83
C SER A 38 -13.26 -15.54 14.80
N ILE A 39 -12.06 -15.60 15.38
CA ILE A 39 -11.46 -14.47 16.06
C ILE A 39 -11.20 -13.47 14.93
N THR A 40 -12.17 -12.59 14.69
CA THR A 40 -11.96 -11.40 13.88
C THR A 40 -10.96 -10.54 14.64
N VAL A 41 -9.66 -10.77 14.38
CA VAL A 41 -8.62 -9.83 14.79
C VAL A 41 -8.99 -8.53 14.10
N ALA A 42 -9.51 -7.56 14.86
CA ALA A 42 -9.78 -6.22 14.36
C ALA A 42 -8.47 -5.68 13.79
N ALA A 43 -8.31 -5.73 12.46
CA ALA A 43 -7.17 -5.16 11.78
C ALA A 43 -7.17 -3.67 12.12
N LYS A 44 -6.18 -3.24 12.90
CA LYS A 44 -6.06 -1.86 13.35
C LYS A 44 -5.90 -0.98 12.10
N SER A 45 -6.97 -0.26 11.76
CA SER A 45 -7.11 0.47 10.51
C SER A 45 -6.10 1.62 10.46
N GLN A 46 -5.48 1.79 9.29
CA GLN A 46 -4.59 2.90 9.02
C GLN A 46 -5.41 4.05 8.43
N SER A 47 -5.39 5.19 9.09
CA SER A 47 -6.06 6.42 8.64
C SER A 47 -5.13 7.21 7.72
N LEU A 48 -5.67 7.76 6.63
CA LEU A 48 -4.95 8.72 5.77
C LEU A 48 -5.21 10.13 6.32
N ILE A 49 -4.14 10.91 6.53
CA ILE A 49 -4.23 12.30 7.00
C ILE A 49 -4.03 13.27 5.83
N ALA A 50 -2.98 13.05 5.03
CA ALA A 50 -2.65 13.90 3.90
C ALA A 50 -1.85 13.14 2.86
N SER A 51 -1.82 13.60 1.61
CA SER A 51 -0.98 13.03 0.56
C SER A 51 -0.52 14.06 -0.46
N GLY A 52 0.46 13.68 -1.29
CA GLY A 52 0.99 14.52 -2.35
C GLY A 52 1.87 13.74 -3.32
N SER A 53 2.08 14.32 -4.50
CA SER A 53 3.02 13.83 -5.51
C SER A 53 4.27 14.68 -5.49
N PHE A 54 5.44 14.04 -5.61
CA PHE A 54 6.69 14.77 -5.75
C PHE A 54 6.76 15.47 -7.10
N VAL A 55 7.26 16.69 -7.07
CA VAL A 55 7.69 17.46 -8.23
C VAL A 55 9.16 17.82 -8.08
N THR A 56 9.89 17.75 -9.19
CA THR A 56 11.29 18.14 -9.28
C THR A 56 11.42 19.67 -9.13
N THR A 57 12.38 20.12 -8.32
CA THR A 57 12.67 21.56 -8.16
C THR A 57 13.62 22.05 -9.26
N GLU A 58 14.70 21.30 -9.52
CA GLU A 58 15.69 21.59 -10.57
C GLU A 58 15.87 20.35 -11.47
N GLN A 59 15.93 20.53 -12.80
CA GLN A 59 15.83 19.42 -13.76
C GLN A 59 16.95 18.36 -13.64
N ASP A 60 18.12 18.76 -13.16
CA ASP A 60 19.28 17.89 -12.92
C ASP A 60 19.15 17.04 -11.64
N HIS A 61 18.11 17.27 -10.82
CA HIS A 61 17.82 16.52 -9.60
C HIS A 61 16.44 15.84 -9.63
N PRO A 62 16.17 14.94 -10.59
CA PRO A 62 14.85 14.38 -10.81
C PRO A 62 14.32 13.68 -9.55
N THR A 63 13.09 14.01 -9.15
CA THR A 63 12.41 13.41 -8.00
C THR A 63 10.99 13.01 -8.37
N ASN A 64 10.63 11.74 -8.12
CA ASN A 64 9.35 11.17 -8.55
C ASN A 64 8.66 10.41 -7.41
N GLY A 65 7.42 10.01 -7.67
CA GLY A 65 6.62 9.20 -6.77
C GLY A 65 5.65 10.03 -5.93
N THR A 66 5.16 9.41 -4.86
CA THR A 66 4.14 10.01 -3.99
C THR A 66 4.51 9.82 -2.54
N VAL A 67 3.94 10.68 -1.70
CA VAL A 67 4.06 10.64 -0.25
C VAL A 67 2.68 10.75 0.38
N LYS A 68 2.50 10.09 1.53
CA LYS A 68 1.32 10.25 2.37
C LYS A 68 1.69 10.30 3.84
N ILE A 69 0.91 11.04 4.60
CA ILE A 69 0.90 11.01 6.06
C ILE A 69 -0.26 10.13 6.49
N VAL A 70 0.02 9.19 7.37
CA VAL A 70 -0.95 8.21 7.86
C VAL A 70 -0.85 8.08 9.36
N GLU A 71 -1.99 7.81 10.00
CA GLU A 71 -2.02 7.43 11.40
C GLU A 71 -2.21 5.92 11.53
N LYS A 72 -1.37 5.30 12.35
CA LYS A 72 -1.49 3.88 12.71
C LYS A 72 -1.11 3.71 14.17
N ASN A 73 -2.02 3.16 14.95
CA ASN A 73 -1.82 2.88 16.38
C ASN A 73 -1.50 4.12 17.23
N GLY A 74 -2.12 5.27 16.92
CA GLY A 74 -1.85 6.54 17.61
C GLY A 74 -0.49 7.17 17.28
N LYS A 75 0.23 6.60 16.30
CA LYS A 75 1.47 7.15 15.76
C LYS A 75 1.26 7.62 14.33
N ARG A 76 1.95 8.71 13.97
CA ARG A 76 1.91 9.29 12.63
C ARG A 76 3.15 8.89 11.85
N TYR A 77 2.96 8.56 10.58
CA TYR A 77 4.03 8.14 9.69
C TYR A 77 3.97 8.89 8.37
N LEU A 78 5.13 9.28 7.87
CA LEU A 78 5.33 9.70 6.48
C LEU A 78 5.75 8.48 5.66
N GLU A 79 4.99 8.15 4.63
CA GLU A 79 5.23 7.00 3.75
C GLU A 79 5.44 7.44 2.32
N PHE A 80 6.57 7.05 1.73
CA PHE A 80 6.83 7.22 0.31
C PHE A 80 6.38 5.96 -0.44
N SER A 81 5.93 6.15 -1.68
CA SER A 81 5.49 5.04 -2.53
C SER A 81 6.65 4.21 -3.08
N LYS A 82 6.33 3.02 -3.61
CA LYS A 82 7.31 2.14 -4.26
C LYS A 82 7.98 2.79 -5.47
N GLY A 83 7.29 3.73 -6.13
CA GLY A 83 7.81 4.47 -7.29
C GLY A 83 8.62 5.71 -6.90
N PHE A 84 8.93 5.92 -5.62
CA PHE A 84 9.80 7.02 -5.21
C PHE A 84 11.20 6.85 -5.81
N THR A 85 11.72 7.92 -6.40
CA THR A 85 13.12 8.05 -6.82
C THR A 85 13.56 9.50 -6.62
N THR A 86 14.84 9.73 -6.33
CA THR A 86 15.42 11.07 -6.21
C THR A 86 16.91 11.06 -6.55
N ALA A 87 17.49 12.25 -6.74
CA ALA A 87 18.92 12.41 -6.98
C ALA A 87 19.78 12.03 -5.76
N ARG A 88 21.06 11.75 -6.01
CA ARG A 88 22.02 11.39 -4.97
C ARG A 88 22.70 12.63 -4.40
N GLY A 89 23.04 12.59 -3.12
CA GLY A 89 23.81 13.62 -2.44
C GLY A 89 24.48 13.09 -1.16
N PRO A 90 25.51 13.78 -0.65
CA PRO A 90 26.28 13.32 0.52
C PRO A 90 25.48 13.38 1.83
N LYS A 91 24.56 14.35 1.97
CA LYS A 91 23.78 14.56 3.20
C LYS A 91 22.31 14.89 2.91
N VAL A 92 21.58 13.93 2.35
CA VAL A 92 20.17 14.12 1.96
C VAL A 92 19.22 13.87 3.13
N ARG A 93 18.29 14.81 3.32
CA ARG A 93 17.31 14.84 4.39
C ARG A 93 15.89 14.84 3.84
N VAL A 94 14.99 14.29 4.63
CA VAL A 94 13.54 14.50 4.49
C VAL A 94 13.15 15.63 5.43
N VAL A 95 12.53 16.67 4.90
CA VAL A 95 12.12 17.86 5.68
C VAL A 95 10.63 18.13 5.52
N LEU A 96 10.00 18.63 6.57
CA LEU A 96 8.64 19.19 6.53
C LEU A 96 8.76 20.71 6.39
N HIS A 97 8.10 21.28 5.39
CA HIS A 97 8.24 22.69 5.03
C HIS A 97 6.91 23.43 5.22
N ARG A 98 6.99 24.67 5.74
CA ARG A 98 5.83 25.47 6.16
C ARG A 98 5.02 26.06 5.00
N LYS A 99 5.60 26.10 3.80
CA LYS A 99 4.93 26.59 2.58
C LYS A 99 4.70 25.45 1.61
N SER A 100 3.67 25.58 0.78
CA SER A 100 3.28 24.57 -0.21
C SER A 100 4.21 24.47 -1.42
N THR A 101 4.98 25.53 -1.67
CA THR A 101 6.05 25.56 -2.66
C THR A 101 7.37 25.65 -1.92
N VAL A 102 8.39 24.98 -2.45
CA VAL A 102 9.70 24.89 -1.81
C VAL A 102 10.74 25.47 -2.76
N PRO A 103 11.50 26.49 -2.33
CA PRO A 103 12.58 27.04 -3.14
C PRO A 103 13.78 26.07 -3.22
N VAL A 104 14.68 26.32 -4.17
CA VAL A 104 15.95 25.58 -4.30
C VAL A 104 16.73 25.59 -2.99
N ASN A 105 16.90 26.77 -2.38
CA ASN A 105 17.63 26.95 -1.14
C ASN A 105 16.67 27.13 0.04
N LEU A 106 16.85 26.36 1.10
CA LEU A 106 16.01 26.46 2.29
C LEU A 106 16.53 27.53 3.25
N GLN A 107 15.58 28.11 4.00
CA GLN A 107 15.86 28.99 5.13
C GLN A 107 15.39 28.27 6.39
N GLU A 108 16.23 28.22 7.43
CA GLU A 108 16.00 27.44 8.66
C GLU A 108 14.62 27.68 9.29
N LYS A 109 14.14 28.93 9.28
CA LYS A 109 12.81 29.29 9.81
C LYS A 109 11.62 28.65 9.09
N ASN A 110 11.80 28.08 7.89
CA ASN A 110 10.71 27.60 7.04
C ASN A 110 10.56 26.08 7.02
N TYR A 111 11.44 25.32 7.67
CA TYR A 111 11.33 23.86 7.74
C TYR A 111 11.66 23.29 9.11
N VAL A 112 11.43 21.99 9.24
CA VAL A 112 12.05 21.13 10.27
C VAL A 112 12.58 19.87 9.58
N THR A 113 13.72 19.38 10.04
CA THR A 113 14.28 18.12 9.54
C THR A 113 13.58 16.95 10.23
N LEU A 114 12.98 16.06 9.44
CA LEU A 114 12.32 14.86 9.95
C LEU A 114 13.34 13.74 10.16
N ALA A 115 14.16 13.45 9.14
CA ALA A 115 15.13 12.36 9.17
C ALA A 115 16.17 12.47 8.06
N ASN A 116 17.22 11.65 8.15
CA ASN A 116 18.05 11.29 6.99
C ASN A 116 17.20 10.53 5.96
N LEU A 117 17.47 10.75 4.68
CA LEU A 117 16.92 9.90 3.63
C LEU A 117 17.48 8.47 3.77
N GLN A 118 16.60 7.48 3.94
CA GLN A 118 17.00 6.08 4.11
C GLN A 118 17.53 5.47 2.81
N ARG A 119 16.84 5.74 1.70
CA ARG A 119 17.19 5.23 0.36
C ARG A 119 16.79 6.26 -0.71
N PHE A 120 17.55 6.28 -1.80
CA PHE A 120 17.29 7.16 -2.94
C PHE A 120 16.14 6.69 -3.84
N ASP A 121 15.68 5.46 -3.62
CA ASP A 121 14.58 4.86 -4.35
C ASP A 121 13.74 3.93 -3.47
N GLY A 122 12.50 3.70 -3.93
CA GLY A 122 11.58 2.75 -3.33
C GLY A 122 10.83 3.25 -2.09
N ALA A 123 9.89 2.41 -1.64
CA ALA A 123 8.99 2.72 -0.54
C ALA A 123 9.73 2.80 0.80
N GLN A 124 9.51 3.85 1.55
CA GLN A 124 10.19 4.11 2.82
C GLN A 124 9.27 4.83 3.78
N ARG A 125 9.56 4.72 5.08
CA ARG A 125 8.67 5.18 6.15
C ARG A 125 9.46 5.90 7.23
N TYR A 126 8.90 7.02 7.69
CA TYR A 126 9.44 7.85 8.76
C TYR A 126 8.38 8.07 9.82
N GLU A 127 8.72 7.88 11.10
CA GLU A 127 7.83 8.28 12.20
C GLU A 127 7.85 9.80 12.32
N ILE A 128 6.67 10.42 12.41
CA ILE A 128 6.54 11.85 12.66
C ILE A 128 6.36 12.05 14.17
N PRO A 129 7.27 12.78 14.84
CA PRO A 129 7.17 13.05 16.27
C PRO A 129 5.81 13.63 16.67
N ALA A 130 5.29 13.21 17.83
CA ALA A 130 3.97 13.64 18.31
C ALA A 130 3.89 15.16 18.58
N ASN A 131 5.02 15.78 18.90
CA ASN A 131 5.12 17.22 19.17
C ASN A 131 5.12 18.10 17.90
N PHE A 132 5.12 17.52 16.70
CA PHE A 132 4.99 18.29 15.47
C PHE A 132 3.51 18.57 15.18
N ASP A 133 3.15 19.84 15.07
CA ASP A 133 1.85 20.21 14.53
C ASP A 133 1.88 20.03 13.01
N LEU A 134 0.97 19.21 12.46
CA LEU A 134 0.93 18.96 11.02
C LEU A 134 0.30 20.12 10.25
N ASP A 135 -0.50 20.95 10.92
CA ASP A 135 -1.14 22.10 10.28
C ASP A 135 -0.12 23.19 9.92
N ASP A 136 1.03 23.22 10.60
CA ASP A 136 2.17 24.09 10.29
C ASP A 136 2.88 23.73 8.98
N PHE A 137 2.73 22.51 8.48
CA PHE A 137 3.49 22.01 7.34
C PHE A 137 2.60 21.78 6.12
N LYS A 138 3.00 22.37 4.99
CA LYS A 138 2.23 22.32 3.73
C LYS A 138 2.91 21.48 2.65
N SER A 139 4.14 21.04 2.87
CA SER A 139 4.85 20.15 1.95
C SER A 139 5.94 19.33 2.63
N VAL A 140 6.35 18.26 1.95
CA VAL A 140 7.56 17.48 2.24
C VAL A 140 8.59 17.82 1.19
N ALA A 141 9.86 17.98 1.56
CA ALA A 141 10.94 18.15 0.60
C ALA A 141 12.07 17.13 0.83
N ILE A 142 12.72 16.79 -0.28
CA ILE A 142 13.97 16.04 -0.33
C ILE A 142 15.07 17.08 -0.57
N TRP A 143 15.96 17.24 0.41
CA TRP A 143 16.90 18.35 0.44
C TRP A 143 18.30 17.87 0.82
N CYS A 144 19.31 18.28 0.07
CA CYS A 144 20.70 18.05 0.41
C CYS A 144 21.18 19.16 1.36
N GLU A 145 21.44 18.79 2.62
CA GLU A 145 21.86 19.72 3.66
C GLU A 145 23.24 20.32 3.38
N GLU A 146 24.16 19.53 2.83
CA GLU A 146 25.54 19.96 2.57
C GLU A 146 25.64 21.09 1.54
N PHE A 147 24.80 21.03 0.51
CA PHE A 147 24.79 22.04 -0.58
C PHE A 147 23.64 23.03 -0.48
N ASN A 148 22.74 22.85 0.49
CA ASN A 148 21.48 23.58 0.60
C ASN A 148 20.62 23.55 -0.69
N VAL A 149 20.53 22.39 -1.35
CA VAL A 149 19.77 22.24 -2.60
C VAL A 149 18.57 21.31 -2.40
N THR A 150 17.37 21.79 -2.71
CA THR A 150 16.14 21.00 -2.77
C THR A 150 16.08 20.25 -4.09
N PHE A 151 15.96 18.93 -4.05
CA PHE A 151 15.84 18.08 -5.24
C PHE A 151 14.39 18.04 -5.74
N GLY A 152 13.46 17.86 -4.81
CA GLY A 152 12.04 17.83 -5.11
C GLY A 152 11.20 17.97 -3.86
N PHE A 153 9.94 18.31 -4.05
CA PHE A 153 8.98 18.46 -2.96
C PHE A 153 7.61 17.95 -3.35
N ALA A 154 6.80 17.60 -2.37
CA ALA A 154 5.42 17.20 -2.54
C ALA A 154 4.53 18.08 -1.68
N ARG A 155 3.62 18.82 -2.31
CA ARG A 155 2.59 19.58 -1.58
C ARG A 155 1.63 18.58 -0.93
N LEU A 156 1.39 18.74 0.37
CA LEU A 156 0.45 17.93 1.11
C LEU A 156 -0.97 18.48 0.96
N GLN A 157 -1.90 17.59 0.62
CA GLN A 157 -3.33 17.85 0.54
C GLN A 157 -4.02 16.93 1.55
N GLY A 158 -4.91 17.49 2.37
CA GLY A 158 -5.68 16.73 3.36
C GLY A 158 -6.54 15.66 2.69
N ALA A 159 -6.76 14.57 3.43
CA ALA A 159 -7.65 13.49 3.04
C ALA A 159 -9.14 13.85 3.24
#